data_AF-A0AA41AGW8-F1
#
_entry.id   AF-A0AA41AGW8-F1
#
_cell.length_a   1.000
_cell.length_b   1.000
_cell.length_c   1.000
_cell.angle_alpha   90.00
_cell.angle_beta   90.00
_cell.angle_gamma   90.00
#
_symmetry.space_group_name_H-M   'P 1'
#
loop_
_entity.id
_entity.type
_entity.pdbx_description
1 polymer ?
#
loop_
_entity_poly.entity_id
_entity_poly.type
_entity_poly.pdbx_seq_one_letter_code
_entity_poly.pdbx_strand_id
1 'polypeptide(L)' 'MNMHDISVVAETNDCNEANEFLKLGWKLLQTSSGYFFEEDIEFRKVQQKCYTLYSLGWVNSSAEAEYPESYLRLTGPF' A
#
# COMPACT_ATOMS: atom_id res chain seq x y z
N MET A 1 -13.45 4.04 10.57
CA MET A 1 -13.78 2.68 10.10
C MET A 1 -13.31 1.71 11.16
N ASN A 2 -14.08 0.69 11.51
CA ASN A 2 -13.64 -0.25 12.55
C ASN A 2 -12.63 -1.22 11.92
N MET A 3 -11.43 -1.39 12.50
CA MET A 3 -10.40 -2.27 11.91
C MET A 3 -10.86 -3.73 11.85
N HIS A 4 -11.79 -4.13 12.72
CA HIS A 4 -12.40 -5.46 12.71
C HIS A 4 -13.22 -5.76 11.44
N ASP A 5 -13.58 -4.75 10.66
CA ASP A 5 -14.30 -4.92 9.40
C ASP A 5 -13.36 -5.13 8.19
N ILE A 6 -12.03 -5.14 8.40
CA ILE A 6 -11.04 -5.34 7.32
C ILE A 6 -10.64 -6.80 7.21
N SER A 7 -10.71 -7.34 5.99
CA SER A 7 -10.27 -8.71 5.66
C SER A 7 -8.80 -8.76 5.27
N VAL A 8 -8.33 -7.79 4.49
CA VAL A 8 -6.96 -7.73 3.95
C VAL A 8 -6.45 -6.30 3.97
N VAL A 9 -5.15 -6.15 4.25
CA VAL A 9 -4.42 -4.90 4.16
C VAL A 9 -3.35 -5.01 3.08
N ALA A 10 -3.24 -3.99 2.24
CA ALA A 10 -2.16 -3.80 1.27
C ALA A 10 -1.48 -2.45 1.56
N GLU A 11 -0.18 -2.38 1.30
CA GLU A 11 0.59 -1.15 1.44
C GLU A 11 1.38 -0.86 0.17
N THR A 12 1.39 0.41 -0.26
CA THR A 12 2.18 0.87 -1.41
C THR A 12 2.70 2.27 -1.16
N ASN A 13 3.85 2.60 -1.74
CA ASN A 13 4.40 3.95 -1.76
C ASN A 13 4.19 4.67 -3.11
N ASP A 14 3.52 4.02 -4.07
CA ASP A 14 3.12 4.60 -5.34
C ASP A 14 1.66 5.09 -5.27
N CYS A 15 1.47 6.39 -5.48
CA CYS A 15 0.16 7.02 -5.50
C CYS A 15 -0.74 6.49 -6.64
N ASN A 16 -0.16 6.12 -7.79
CA ASN A 16 -0.92 5.57 -8.91
C ASN A 16 -1.46 4.18 -8.58
N GLU A 17 -0.62 3.33 -7.99
CA GLU A 17 -1.04 2.01 -7.53
C GLU A 17 -2.12 2.12 -6.45
N ALA A 18 -1.94 3.01 -5.47
CA ALA A 18 -2.96 3.27 -4.46
C ALA A 18 -4.31 3.69 -5.08
N ASN A 19 -4.28 4.53 -6.12
CA ASN A 19 -5.49 4.94 -6.85
C ASN A 19 -6.17 3.77 -7.57
N GLU A 20 -5.42 2.81 -8.13
CA GLU A 20 -6.01 1.61 -8.75
C GLU A 20 -6.72 0.74 -7.70
N PHE A 21 -6.13 0.54 -6.52
CA PHE A 21 -6.81 -0.13 -5.41
C PHE A 21 -8.12 0.57 -5.02
N LEU A 22 -8.10 1.89 -4.91
CA LEU A 22 -9.31 2.67 -4.58
C LEU A 22 -10.41 2.53 -5.64
N LYS A 23 -10.06 2.50 -6.92
CA LYS A 23 -11.02 2.25 -8.02
C LYS A 23 -11.64 0.85 -7.94
N LEU A 24 -10.88 -0.13 -7.46
CA LEU A 24 -11.37 -1.50 -7.23
C LEU A 24 -12.26 -1.62 -5.99
N GLY A 25 -12.42 -0.56 -5.20
CA GLY A 25 -13.30 -0.53 -4.03
C GLY A 25 -12.58 -0.68 -2.68
N TRP A 26 -11.25 -0.77 -2.68
CA TRP A 26 -10.47 -0.71 -1.45
C TRP A 26 -10.70 0.61 -0.72
N LYS A 27 -10.52 0.59 0.61
CA LYS A 27 -10.64 1.79 1.45
C LYS A 27 -9.28 2.20 1.95
N LEU A 28 -8.95 3.49 1.80
CA LEU A 28 -7.77 4.05 2.45
C LEU A 28 -7.97 4.01 3.96
N LEU A 29 -7.05 3.35 4.67
CA LEU A 29 -7.08 3.23 6.12
C LEU A 29 -6.27 4.33 6.77
N GLN A 30 -5.04 4.51 6.29
CA GLN A 30 -4.10 5.51 6.79
C GLN A 30 -3.06 5.86 5.73
N THR A 31 -2.48 7.04 5.89
CA THR A 31 -1.28 7.48 5.17
C THR A 31 -0.19 7.79 6.17
N SER A 32 1.02 7.28 5.92
CA SER A 32 2.20 7.56 6.73
C SER A 32 3.27 8.17 5.85
N SER A 33 3.84 9.30 6.25
CA SER A 33 4.96 9.92 5.53
C SER A 33 6.23 9.80 6.34
N GLY A 34 7.36 9.59 5.65
CA GLY A 34 8.65 9.42 6.29
C GLY A 34 9.81 9.73 5.37
N TYR A 35 11.01 9.40 5.85
CA TYR A 35 12.24 9.56 5.11
C TYR A 35 13.03 8.26 5.17
N PHE A 36 13.62 7.86 4.05
CA PHE A 36 14.65 6.83 4.02
C PHE A 36 15.93 7.41 3.40
N PHE A 37 17.05 6.78 3.71
CA PHE A 37 18.34 7.13 3.16
C PHE A 37 18.66 6.15 2.03
N GLU A 38 18.80 6.66 0.82
CA GLU A 38 19.29 5.87 -0.31
C GLU A 38 20.77 6.16 -0.46
N GLU A 39 21.58 5.10 -0.48
CA GLU A 39 23.00 5.21 -0.77
C GLU A 39 23.21 5.02 -2.27
N ASP A 40 23.64 6.09 -2.94
CA ASP A 40 24.14 5.98 -4.30
C ASP A 40 25.55 5.37 -4.26
N ILE A 41 25.62 4.07 -4.58
CA ILE A 41 26.83 3.25 -4.47
C ILE A 41 27.96 3.79 -5.37
N GLU A 42 27.64 4.44 -6.49
CA GLU A 42 28.64 4.98 -7.42
C GLU A 42 29.29 6.26 -6.88
N PHE A 43 28.53 7.10 -6.18
CA PHE A 43 29.00 8.42 -5.73
C PHE A 43 29.24 8.51 -4.21
N ARG A 44 28.99 7.44 -3.45
CA ARG A 44 29.02 7.41 -1.97
C ARG A 44 28.27 8.57 -1.34
N LYS A 45 27.16 8.97 -1.95
CA LYS A 45 26.30 10.04 -1.46
C LYS A 45 25.07 9.41 -0.85
N VAL A 46 24.82 9.74 0.41
CA VAL A 46 23.57 9.43 1.08
C VAL A 46 22.58 10.54 0.73
N GLN A 47 21.51 10.19 0.02
CA GLN A 47 20.40 11.10 -0.25
C GLN A 47 19.22 10.75 0.66
N GLN A 48 18.70 11.77 1.35
CA GLN A 48 17.44 11.65 2.08
C GLN A 48 16.29 11.73 1.08
N LYS A 49 15.48 10.67 0.98
CA LYS A 49 14.29 10.62 0.13
C LYS A 49 13.03 10.61 0.99
N CYS A 50 12.09 11.48 0.66
CA CYS A 50 10.76 11.48 1.25
C CYS A 50 9.94 10.33 0.64
N TYR A 51 9.11 9.67 1.44
CA TYR A 51 8.12 8.74 0.94
C TYR A 51 6.77 8.95 1.64
N THR A 52 5.70 8.52 0.97
CA THR A 52 4.37 8.38 1.57
C THR A 52 3.94 6.94 1.36
N LEU A 53 3.56 6.26 2.44
CA LEU A 53 3.00 4.92 2.44
C LEU A 53 1.49 5.02 2.59
N TYR A 54 0.76 4.37 1.69
CA TYR A 54 -0.69 4.25 1.69
C TYR A 54 -1.06 2.86 2.19
N SER A 55 -1.71 2.75 3.36
CA SER A 55 -2.27 1.47 3.82
C SER A 55 -3.75 1.41 3.43
N LEU A 56 -4.11 0.39 2.64
CA LEU A 56 -5.42 0.18 2.05
C LEU A 56 -6.04 -1.10 2.59
N GLY A 57 -7.33 -1.09 2.88
CA GLY A 57 -8.07 -2.23 3.43
C GLY A 57 -9.24 -2.67 2.55
N TRP A 58 -9.38 -3.97 2.37
CA TRP A 58 -10.59 -4.57 1.82
C TRP A 58 -11.58 -4.88 2.95
N VAL A 59 -12.84 -4.47 2.81
CA VAL A 59 -13.85 -4.60 3.87
C VAL A 59 -14.57 -5.94 3.76
N ASN A 60 -14.84 -6.63 4.87
CA ASN A 60 -15.56 -7.91 4.92
C ASN A 60 -17.00 -7.84 4.37
N SER A 61 -17.64 -6.66 4.45
CA SER A 61 -19.05 -6.46 4.10
C SER A 61 -19.30 -6.08 2.65
N SER A 62 -18.29 -6.00 1.79
CA SER A 62 -18.48 -5.95 0.33
C SER A 62 -18.88 -7.34 -0.15
N ALA A 63 -20.09 -7.74 0.23
CA ALA A 63 -20.77 -8.89 -0.34
C ALA A 63 -20.66 -8.82 -1.88
N GLU A 64 -20.16 -9.90 -2.49
CA GLU A 64 -19.99 -10.12 -3.94
C GLU A 64 -18.75 -9.56 -4.65
N ALA A 65 -17.60 -9.47 -3.98
CA ALA A 65 -16.33 -9.34 -4.71
C ALA A 65 -15.50 -10.60 -4.56
N GLU A 66 -15.38 -11.38 -5.63
CA GLU A 66 -14.26 -12.28 -5.82
C GLU A 66 -12.99 -11.46 -5.62
N TYR A 67 -12.35 -11.65 -4.48
CA TYR A 67 -11.06 -11.07 -4.16
C TYR A 67 -10.13 -11.38 -5.34
N PRO A 68 -9.59 -10.39 -6.07
CA PRO A 68 -8.78 -10.69 -7.23
C PRO A 68 -7.43 -11.23 -6.76
N GLU A 69 -7.33 -12.56 -6.65
CA GLU A 69 -6.13 -13.30 -6.24
C GLU A 69 -4.90 -12.93 -7.09
N SER A 70 -5.09 -12.38 -8.28
CA SER A 70 -4.01 -11.86 -9.13
C SER A 70 -3.17 -10.77 -8.44
N TYR A 71 -3.71 -10.04 -7.45
CA TYR A 71 -2.97 -9.00 -6.72
C TYR A 71 -2.17 -9.51 -5.51
N LEU A 72 -2.38 -10.76 -5.06
CA LEU A 72 -1.57 -11.38 -4.00
C LEU A 72 -0.10 -11.57 -4.38
N ARG A 73 0.23 -11.55 -5.68
CA ARG A 73 1.62 -11.68 -6.15
C ARG A 73 2.48 -10.44 -5.94
N LEU A 74 1.93 -9.30 -5.51
CA LEU A 74 2.69 -8.07 -5.26
C LEU A 74 3.07 -7.86 -3.79
N THR A 75 2.55 -8.68 -2.87
CA THR A 75 2.92 -8.66 -1.44
C THR A 75 3.44 -10.02 -1.00
N GLY A 76 4.49 -10.50 -1.67
CA GLY A 76 5.35 -11.54 -1.09
C GLY A 76 5.99 -11.02 0.20
N PRO A 77 6.32 -11.90 1.17
CA PRO A 77 6.91 -11.46 2.43
C PRO A 77 8.26 -10.76 2.15
N PHE A 78 8.39 -9.54 2.69
CA PHE A 78 9.67 -8.85 2.86
C PHE A 78 10.61 -9.64 3.78
#